data_AF-A0A6L4B651-F1
#
_entry.id   AF-A0A6L4B651-F1
#
_cell.length_a   1.000
_cell.length_b   1.000
_cell.length_c   1.000
_cell.angle_alpha   90.00
_cell.angle_beta   90.00
_cell.angle_gamma   90.00
#
_symmetry.space_group_name_H-M   'P 1'
#
loop_
_entity.id
_entity.type
_entity.pdbx_description
1 polymer ?
#
loop_
_entity_poly.entity_id
_entity_poly.type
_entity_poly.pdbx_seq_one_letter_code
_entity_poly.pdbx_strand_id
1 'polypeptide(L)'
;MKLYSLLLFFSQAAVVLYGLYIELAPADFPKNLPPGMGLSLALIGATMSLVLLYAEREREQRQKQMDDGALFRQISNGLSACLTVHEREFYAIWPEQVRRATNNVDITHLGLLPPRVKNSPAESDYFSDLKKIYKSSRATIRRVERYSSGKKDWINKLAKEFEGVANVSLAVYQDPFDTPMPAAMSVCRIDDRYAWLIAVAEHESTGNVRDLMLTGKESVDLVRRYFQERLWSNGIVVLDRGKLCVDWEKRLKP
;
A
#
# COMPACT_ATOMS: atom_id res chain seq x y z
N MET A 1 20.56 -6.98 23.63
CA MET A 1 19.45 -7.85 23.19
C MET A 1 18.93 -8.71 24.34
N LYS A 2 17.63 -8.63 24.68
CA LYS A 2 17.02 -9.47 25.72
C LYS A 2 16.76 -10.89 25.17
N LEU A 3 16.80 -11.92 26.01
CA LEU A 3 16.64 -13.33 25.63
C LEU A 3 15.37 -13.59 24.77
N TYR A 4 14.29 -12.90 25.08
CA TYR A 4 13.02 -12.98 24.34
C TYR A 4 13.13 -12.51 22.88
N SER A 5 13.85 -11.42 22.62
CA SER A 5 14.03 -10.92 21.25
C SER A 5 14.88 -11.85 20.39
N LEU A 6 15.87 -12.49 21.03
CA LEU A 6 16.75 -13.47 20.40
C LEU A 6 15.90 -14.67 19.92
N LEU A 7 15.01 -15.18 20.77
CA LEU A 7 14.08 -16.26 20.42
C LEU A 7 13.10 -15.89 19.30
N LEU A 8 12.57 -14.66 19.32
CA LEU A 8 11.71 -14.15 18.23
C LEU A 8 12.46 -14.01 16.90
N PHE A 9 13.72 -13.59 16.94
CA PHE A 9 14.53 -13.48 15.73
C PHE A 9 14.82 -14.86 15.13
N PHE A 10 15.18 -15.84 15.96
CA PHE A 10 15.40 -17.21 15.51
C PHE A 10 14.13 -17.86 14.96
N SER A 11 12.96 -17.62 15.57
CA SER A 11 11.70 -18.16 15.05
C SER A 11 11.33 -17.55 13.70
N GLN A 12 11.53 -16.24 13.52
CA GLN A 12 11.28 -15.58 12.24
C GLN A 12 12.27 -15.99 11.16
N ALA A 13 13.56 -16.13 11.49
CA ALA A 13 14.55 -16.67 10.57
C ALA A 13 14.21 -18.10 10.12
N ALA A 14 13.70 -18.93 11.05
CA ALA A 14 13.21 -20.27 10.71
C ALA A 14 12.00 -20.23 9.77
N VAL A 15 11.07 -19.28 9.96
CA VAL A 15 9.91 -19.07 9.06
C VAL A 15 10.36 -18.64 7.66
N VAL A 16 11.35 -17.74 7.56
CA VAL A 16 11.92 -17.30 6.27
C VAL A 16 12.60 -18.46 5.56
N LEU A 17 13.45 -19.19 6.27
CA LEU A 17 14.14 -20.36 5.71
C LEU A 17 13.16 -21.45 5.30
N TYR A 18 12.10 -21.68 6.07
CA TYR A 18 11.05 -22.62 5.73
C TYR A 18 10.26 -22.18 4.48
N GLY A 19 9.90 -20.91 4.38
CA GLY A 19 9.23 -20.36 3.19
C GLY A 19 10.08 -20.49 1.92
N LEU A 20 11.38 -20.16 2.01
CA LEU A 20 12.32 -20.33 0.90
C LEU A 20 12.54 -21.80 0.54
N TYR A 21 12.65 -22.67 1.54
CA TYR A 21 12.82 -24.10 1.37
C TYR A 21 11.65 -24.72 0.59
N ILE A 22 10.41 -24.37 0.96
CA ILE A 22 9.19 -24.83 0.27
C ILE A 22 9.19 -24.41 -1.22
N GLU A 23 9.62 -23.18 -1.51
CA GLU A 23 9.61 -22.65 -2.88
C GLU A 23 10.71 -23.27 -3.74
N LEU A 24 11.91 -23.43 -3.18
CA LEU A 24 13.10 -23.94 -3.87
C LEU A 24 13.22 -25.47 -3.87
N ALA A 25 12.42 -26.17 -3.07
CA ALA A 25 12.45 -27.63 -3.00
C ALA A 25 12.07 -28.26 -4.36
N PRO A 26 12.74 -29.37 -4.75
CA PRO A 26 12.42 -30.15 -5.95
C PRO A 26 10.94 -30.54 -6.00
N ALA A 27 10.40 -30.73 -7.22
CA ALA A 27 8.98 -31.05 -7.43
C ALA A 27 8.53 -32.34 -6.73
N ASP A 28 9.47 -33.27 -6.50
CA ASP A 28 9.21 -34.59 -5.91
C ASP A 28 9.21 -34.57 -4.38
N PHE A 29 9.50 -33.42 -3.77
CA PHE A 29 9.51 -33.26 -2.32
C PHE A 29 8.11 -32.92 -1.81
N PRO A 30 7.63 -33.53 -0.71
CA PRO A 30 6.32 -33.21 -0.16
C PRO A 30 6.26 -31.75 0.30
N LYS A 31 5.49 -30.93 -0.42
CA LYS A 31 5.24 -29.52 -0.08
C LYS A 31 3.96 -29.43 0.73
N ASN A 32 4.07 -28.91 1.95
CA ASN A 32 2.92 -28.69 2.85
C ASN A 32 2.21 -27.35 2.58
N LEU A 33 2.63 -26.60 1.56
CA LEU A 33 2.09 -25.32 1.16
C LEU A 33 1.88 -25.28 -0.36
N PRO A 34 0.82 -24.62 -0.85
CA PRO A 34 0.61 -24.39 -2.28
C PRO A 34 1.77 -23.61 -2.93
N PRO A 35 1.99 -23.77 -4.25
CA PRO A 35 2.99 -23.02 -5.00
C PRO A 35 2.86 -21.49 -4.80
N GLY A 36 3.97 -20.78 -4.60
CA GLY A 36 4.00 -19.33 -4.37
C GLY A 36 3.68 -18.87 -2.94
N MET A 37 3.12 -19.73 -2.09
CA MET A 37 2.90 -19.40 -0.67
C MET A 37 4.18 -19.46 0.16
N GLY A 38 5.19 -20.22 -0.27
CA GLY A 38 6.51 -20.25 0.36
C GLY A 38 7.22 -18.91 0.25
N LEU A 39 7.22 -18.32 -0.95
CA LEU A 39 7.76 -16.98 -1.18
C LEU A 39 7.02 -15.91 -0.37
N SER A 40 5.69 -16.00 -0.29
CA SER A 40 4.87 -15.05 0.47
C SER A 40 5.17 -15.12 1.98
N LEU A 41 5.30 -16.33 2.52
CA LEU A 41 5.70 -16.58 3.90
C LEU A 41 7.12 -16.07 4.18
N ALA A 42 8.05 -16.27 3.25
CA ALA A 42 9.42 -15.77 3.38
C ALA A 42 9.49 -14.23 3.37
N LEU A 43 8.70 -13.57 2.50
CA LEU A 43 8.61 -12.11 2.46
C LEU A 43 8.00 -11.53 3.74
N ILE A 44 6.95 -12.15 4.26
CA ILE A 44 6.33 -11.72 5.53
C ILE A 44 7.30 -11.95 6.70
N GLY A 45 7.93 -13.11 6.78
CA GLY A 45 8.92 -13.39 7.82
C GLY A 45 10.14 -12.46 7.77
N ALA A 46 10.60 -12.11 6.57
CA ALA A 46 11.73 -11.20 6.37
C ALA A 46 11.36 -9.76 6.75
N THR A 47 10.18 -9.29 6.37
CA THR A 47 9.69 -7.96 6.74
C THR A 47 9.47 -7.85 8.25
N MET A 48 8.89 -8.87 8.89
CA MET A 48 8.76 -8.90 10.36
C MET A 48 10.12 -8.95 11.08
N SER A 49 11.10 -9.69 10.54
CA SER A 49 12.46 -9.73 11.09
C SER A 49 13.13 -8.35 11.02
N LEU A 50 12.97 -7.63 9.91
CA LEU A 50 13.46 -6.27 9.74
C LEU A 50 12.78 -5.29 10.71
N VAL A 51 11.47 -5.43 10.92
CA VAL A 51 10.72 -4.61 11.90
C VAL A 51 11.20 -4.87 13.33
N LEU A 52 11.45 -6.14 13.71
CA LEU A 52 11.97 -6.49 15.03
C LEU A 52 13.39 -5.95 15.25
N LEU A 53 14.27 -6.10 14.27
CA LEU A 53 15.63 -5.53 14.31
C LEU A 53 15.60 -4.00 14.42
N TYR A 54 14.67 -3.36 13.71
CA TYR A 54 14.48 -1.91 13.78
C TYR A 54 13.98 -1.47 15.15
N ALA A 55 12.97 -2.14 15.71
CA ALA A 55 12.42 -1.83 17.02
C ALA A 55 13.45 -2.02 18.16
N GLU A 56 14.33 -3.02 18.06
CA GLU A 56 15.43 -3.19 19.01
C GLU A 56 16.49 -2.12 18.86
N ARG A 57 16.87 -1.77 17.62
CA ARG A 57 17.77 -0.64 17.36
C ARG A 57 17.20 0.68 17.86
N GLU A 58 15.90 0.91 17.69
CA GLU A 58 15.24 2.12 18.17
C GLU A 58 15.24 2.19 19.70
N ARG A 59 15.06 1.07 20.40
CA ARG A 59 15.19 1.02 21.87
C ARG A 59 16.62 1.31 22.33
N GLU A 60 17.62 0.76 21.65
CA GLU A 60 19.03 1.04 21.93
C GLU A 60 19.43 2.48 21.55
N GLN A 61 18.80 3.05 20.51
CA GLN A 61 19.00 4.44 20.08
C GLN A 61 18.29 5.43 20.99
N ARG A 62 17.07 5.17 21.48
CA ARG A 62 16.40 6.03 22.49
C ARG A 62 17.20 6.13 23.79
N GLN A 63 18.00 5.12 24.11
CA GLN A 63 18.92 5.13 25.24
C GLN A 63 20.23 5.91 24.96
N LYS A 64 20.55 6.17 23.69
CA LYS A 64 21.71 6.95 23.22
C LYS A 64 21.35 8.36 22.72
N GLN A 65 20.08 8.63 22.43
CA GLN A 65 19.54 9.88 21.85
C GLN A 65 19.31 11.00 22.87
N MET A 66 20.11 11.06 23.94
CA MET A 66 20.24 12.30 24.73
C MET A 66 21.26 13.28 24.13
N ASP A 67 22.04 12.92 23.09
CA ASP A 67 23.13 13.80 22.58
C ASP A 67 23.12 14.25 21.10
N ASP A 68 22.63 13.48 20.11
CA ASP A 68 22.99 13.80 18.69
C ASP A 68 21.80 13.93 17.70
N GLY A 69 21.08 15.05 17.77
CA GLY A 69 19.93 15.35 16.90
C GLY A 69 20.24 15.65 15.42
N ALA A 70 21.51 15.86 15.05
CA ALA A 70 21.90 16.25 13.68
C ALA A 70 22.22 15.04 12.77
N LEU A 71 22.93 14.04 13.29
CA LEU A 71 23.28 12.81 12.57
C LEU A 71 22.03 11.99 12.20
N PHE A 72 21.00 12.03 13.06
CA PHE A 72 19.75 11.31 12.88
C PHE A 72 18.96 11.78 11.65
N ARG A 73 18.98 13.07 11.31
CA ARG A 73 18.28 13.58 10.10
C ARG A 73 18.93 13.11 8.81
N GLN A 74 20.24 12.95 8.80
CA GLN A 74 20.97 12.52 7.61
C GLN A 74 20.86 11.00 7.41
N ILE A 75 20.84 10.23 8.51
CA ILE A 75 20.63 8.79 8.50
C ILE A 75 19.14 8.45 8.25
N SER A 76 18.17 9.21 8.76
CA SER A 76 16.74 8.97 8.52
C SER A 76 16.32 9.18 7.07
N ASN A 77 17.06 10.00 6.31
CA ASN A 77 16.85 10.14 4.88
C ASN A 77 17.36 8.94 4.07
N GLY A 78 18.25 8.11 4.65
CA GLY A 78 18.74 6.86 4.07
C GLY A 78 18.13 5.59 4.67
N LEU A 79 17.60 5.65 5.90
CA LEU A 79 16.94 4.53 6.55
C LEU A 79 15.49 4.43 6.09
N SER A 80 15.16 3.32 5.45
CA SER A 80 13.79 2.90 5.26
C SER A 80 13.14 2.63 6.63
N ALA A 81 12.20 3.47 7.04
CA ALA A 81 11.37 3.23 8.22
C ALA A 81 10.04 2.59 7.78
N CYS A 82 9.55 1.67 8.60
CA CYS A 82 8.20 1.12 8.49
C CYS A 82 7.44 1.50 9.75
N LEU A 83 6.42 2.33 9.60
CA LEU A 83 5.60 2.82 10.70
C LEU A 83 4.21 2.20 10.60
N THR A 84 3.76 1.61 11.70
CA THR A 84 2.38 1.18 11.89
C THR A 84 1.49 2.39 12.11
N VAL A 85 0.44 2.55 11.30
CA VAL A 85 -0.43 3.72 11.32
C VAL A 85 -1.90 3.30 11.48
N HIS A 86 -2.63 4.05 12.29
CA HIS A 86 -4.08 3.89 12.38
C HIS A 86 -4.77 4.54 11.17
N GLU A 87 -5.91 3.99 10.77
CA GLU A 87 -6.71 4.54 9.67
C GLU A 87 -7.02 6.05 9.83
N ARG A 88 -7.35 6.50 11.04
CA ARG A 88 -7.60 7.92 11.34
C ARG A 88 -6.40 8.81 11.03
N GLU A 89 -5.19 8.30 11.27
CA GLU A 89 -3.94 9.03 11.05
C GLU A 89 -3.63 9.06 9.56
N PHE A 90 -3.90 7.97 8.82
CA PHE A 90 -3.84 7.96 7.38
C PHE A 90 -4.73 9.06 6.78
N TYR A 91 -6.02 9.11 7.13
CA TYR A 91 -6.93 10.12 6.58
C TYR A 91 -6.63 11.55 7.03
N ALA A 92 -5.94 11.74 8.16
CA ALA A 92 -5.47 13.07 8.58
C ALA A 92 -4.23 13.54 7.81
N ILE A 93 -3.30 12.62 7.49
CA ILE A 93 -1.99 12.96 6.90
C ILE A 93 -2.03 12.94 5.38
N TRP A 94 -2.73 11.95 4.80
CA TRP A 94 -2.75 11.68 3.37
C TRP A 94 -3.18 12.88 2.51
N PRO A 95 -4.26 13.62 2.82
CA PRO A 95 -4.68 14.77 2.01
C PRO A 95 -3.58 15.83 1.88
N GLU A 96 -2.86 16.12 2.97
CA GLU A 96 -1.76 17.09 2.97
C GLU A 96 -0.57 16.60 2.15
N GLN A 97 -0.26 15.30 2.21
CA GLN A 97 0.80 14.71 1.38
C GLN A 97 0.46 14.82 -0.12
N VAL A 98 -0.79 14.55 -0.51
CA VAL A 98 -1.25 14.68 -1.90
C VAL A 98 -1.15 16.13 -2.38
N ARG A 99 -1.58 17.10 -1.57
CA ARG A 99 -1.48 18.53 -1.91
C ARG A 99 -0.04 19.00 -2.12
N ARG A 100 0.90 18.45 -1.35
CA ARG A 100 2.34 18.77 -1.39
C ARG A 100 3.14 17.91 -2.37
N ALA A 101 2.51 16.97 -3.06
CA ALA A 101 3.17 16.13 -4.05
C ALA A 101 3.55 16.96 -5.28
N THR A 102 4.73 16.70 -5.84
CA THR A 102 5.23 17.47 -7.01
C THR A 102 5.32 16.64 -8.28
N ASN A 103 5.47 15.33 -8.17
CA ASN A 103 5.75 14.45 -9.31
C ASN A 103 4.56 13.52 -9.55
N ASN A 104 4.36 12.55 -8.65
CA ASN A 104 3.39 11.48 -8.86
C ASN A 104 2.74 11.05 -7.56
N VAL A 105 1.44 10.77 -7.63
CA VAL A 105 0.66 10.17 -6.57
C VAL A 105 0.01 8.92 -7.14
N ASP A 106 0.27 7.77 -6.52
CA ASP A 106 -0.34 6.51 -6.90
C ASP A 106 -1.27 6.06 -5.77
N ILE A 107 -2.48 5.63 -6.12
CA ILE A 107 -3.55 5.35 -5.15
C ILE A 107 -4.23 4.07 -5.55
N THR A 108 -4.50 3.20 -4.60
CA THR A 108 -5.35 2.04 -4.85
C THR A 108 -6.43 1.88 -3.80
N HIS A 109 -7.51 1.26 -4.23
CA HIS A 109 -8.56 0.79 -3.32
C HIS A 109 -9.13 -0.52 -3.87
N LEU A 110 -8.72 -1.63 -3.26
CA LEU A 110 -9.00 -2.98 -3.79
C LEU A 110 -10.12 -3.73 -3.04
N GLY A 111 -10.91 -3.04 -2.22
CA GLY A 111 -12.12 -3.62 -1.62
C GLY A 111 -13.18 -3.98 -2.68
N LEU A 112 -14.09 -4.90 -2.37
CA LEU A 112 -15.20 -5.26 -3.27
C LEU A 112 -16.33 -4.24 -3.29
N LEU A 113 -16.41 -3.37 -2.29
CA LEU A 113 -17.46 -2.37 -2.15
C LEU A 113 -16.86 -0.96 -2.22
N PRO A 114 -17.67 0.07 -2.52
CA PRO A 114 -17.26 1.45 -2.35
C PRO A 114 -16.81 1.73 -0.91
N PRO A 115 -15.93 2.71 -0.69
CA PRO A 115 -15.55 3.12 0.66
C PRO A 115 -16.80 3.45 1.48
N ARG A 116 -16.99 2.74 2.59
CA ARG A 116 -18.10 2.98 3.52
C ARG A 116 -17.64 4.05 4.50
N VAL A 117 -18.00 5.31 4.25
CA VAL A 117 -17.75 6.41 5.19
C VAL A 117 -18.51 6.11 6.47
N LYS A 118 -17.85 5.48 7.44
CA LYS A 118 -18.56 4.93 8.60
C LYS A 118 -18.16 5.56 9.92
N ASN A 119 -16.90 5.98 10.13
CA ASN A 119 -16.43 6.08 11.51
C ASN A 119 -15.54 7.28 11.88
N SER A 120 -15.23 8.22 10.98
CA SER A 120 -14.50 9.43 11.39
C SER A 120 -14.79 10.69 10.55
N PRO A 121 -14.77 11.90 11.14
CA PRO A 121 -14.86 13.15 10.40
C PRO A 121 -13.79 13.27 9.30
N ALA A 122 -12.55 12.88 9.60
CA ALA A 122 -11.44 12.97 8.65
C ALA A 122 -11.64 12.11 7.39
N GLU A 123 -12.19 10.91 7.52
CA GLU A 123 -12.52 10.06 6.37
C GLU A 123 -13.65 10.67 5.52
N SER A 124 -14.69 11.19 6.17
CA SER A 124 -15.80 11.87 5.50
C SER A 124 -15.31 13.12 4.75
N ASP A 125 -14.45 13.91 5.37
CA ASP A 125 -13.85 15.09 4.77
C ASP A 125 -12.98 14.70 3.57
N TYR A 126 -12.17 13.64 3.68
CA TYR A 126 -11.36 13.16 2.56
C TYR A 126 -12.19 12.76 1.34
N PHE A 127 -13.25 11.97 1.53
CA PHE A 127 -14.08 11.51 0.41
C PHE A 127 -15.01 12.60 -0.14
N SER A 128 -15.41 13.58 0.67
CA SER A 128 -16.21 14.72 0.20
C SER A 128 -15.37 15.76 -0.55
N ASP A 129 -14.11 15.97 -0.15
CA ASP A 129 -13.18 16.91 -0.79
C ASP A 129 -12.23 16.24 -1.81
N LEU A 130 -12.45 14.97 -2.19
CA LEU A 130 -11.54 14.19 -3.02
C LEU A 130 -11.12 14.94 -4.31
N LYS A 131 -12.10 15.45 -5.06
CA LYS A 131 -11.85 16.25 -6.27
C LYS A 131 -11.01 17.50 -6.00
N LYS A 132 -11.30 18.22 -4.93
CA LYS A 132 -10.60 19.45 -4.54
C LYS A 132 -9.15 19.15 -4.16
N ILE A 133 -8.93 18.10 -3.37
CA ILE A 133 -7.58 17.64 -2.99
C ILE A 133 -6.78 17.32 -4.24
N TYR A 134 -7.33 16.53 -5.17
CA TYR A 134 -6.59 16.07 -6.35
C TYR A 134 -6.33 17.21 -7.33
N LYS A 135 -7.30 18.09 -7.54
CA LYS A 135 -7.17 19.26 -8.43
C LYS A 135 -6.16 20.29 -7.91
N SER A 136 -5.97 20.38 -6.60
CA SER A 136 -5.00 21.30 -5.99
C SER A 136 -3.56 20.78 -6.01
N SER A 137 -3.36 19.49 -6.26
CA SER A 137 -2.02 18.90 -6.39
C SER A 137 -1.40 19.29 -7.73
N ARG A 138 -0.08 19.50 -7.73
CA ARG A 138 0.70 19.68 -8.98
C ARG A 138 1.18 18.36 -9.57
N ALA A 139 1.09 17.27 -8.81
CA ALA A 139 1.51 15.95 -9.24
C ALA A 139 0.52 15.32 -10.23
N THR A 140 1.01 14.34 -10.99
CA THR A 140 0.15 13.41 -11.73
C THR A 140 -0.41 12.38 -10.76
N ILE A 141 -1.73 12.22 -10.75
CA ILE A 141 -2.44 11.32 -9.85
C ILE A 141 -2.95 10.14 -10.66
N ARG A 142 -2.60 8.93 -10.23
CA ARG A 142 -3.08 7.68 -10.80
C ARG A 142 -3.80 6.88 -9.74
N ARG A 143 -5.05 6.53 -10.00
CA ARG A 143 -5.88 5.74 -9.10
C ARG A 143 -6.26 4.42 -9.75
N VAL A 144 -6.15 3.33 -8.99
CA VAL A 144 -6.62 2.00 -9.39
C VAL A 144 -7.71 1.54 -8.42
N GLU A 145 -8.89 1.24 -8.95
CA GLU A 145 -9.97 0.58 -8.22
C GLU A 145 -10.03 -0.89 -8.61
N ARG A 146 -10.28 -1.79 -7.65
CA ARG A 146 -10.69 -3.16 -8.02
C ARG A 146 -12.08 -3.13 -8.64
N TYR A 147 -12.26 -3.79 -9.78
CA TYR A 147 -13.59 -3.97 -10.36
C TYR A 147 -14.37 -5.03 -9.61
N SER A 148 -15.64 -4.75 -9.34
CA SER A 148 -16.66 -5.68 -8.86
C SER A 148 -18.03 -5.15 -9.27
N SER A 149 -19.05 -6.01 -9.30
CA SER A 149 -20.43 -5.59 -9.56
C SER A 149 -20.88 -4.52 -8.56
N GLY A 150 -20.59 -4.72 -7.27
CA GLY A 150 -20.95 -3.78 -6.19
C GLY A 150 -20.23 -2.43 -6.23
N LYS A 151 -19.15 -2.29 -7.00
CA LYS A 151 -18.36 -1.05 -7.12
C LYS A 151 -18.53 -0.34 -8.47
N LYS A 152 -19.27 -0.92 -9.42
CA LYS A 152 -19.43 -0.35 -10.77
C LYS A 152 -19.92 1.11 -10.75
N ASP A 153 -20.98 1.40 -10.01
CA ASP A 153 -21.54 2.77 -9.94
C ASP A 153 -20.58 3.76 -9.30
N TRP A 154 -19.79 3.31 -8.33
CA TRP A 154 -18.75 4.12 -7.70
C TRP A 154 -17.64 4.48 -8.69
N ILE A 155 -17.15 3.51 -9.48
CA ILE A 155 -16.14 3.75 -10.51
C ILE A 155 -16.67 4.75 -11.54
N ASN A 156 -17.92 4.57 -11.99
CA ASN A 156 -18.57 5.49 -12.93
C ASN A 156 -18.74 6.90 -12.34
N LYS A 157 -19.08 7.01 -11.06
CA LYS A 157 -19.12 8.28 -10.33
C LYS A 157 -17.74 8.95 -10.32
N LEU A 158 -16.69 8.22 -9.96
CA LEU A 158 -15.32 8.74 -9.93
C LEU A 158 -14.89 9.23 -11.32
N ALA A 159 -15.14 8.44 -12.37
CA ALA A 159 -14.77 8.80 -13.73
C ALA A 159 -15.44 10.12 -14.17
N LYS A 160 -16.73 10.30 -13.88
CA LYS A 160 -17.47 11.56 -14.14
C LYS A 160 -16.96 12.71 -13.28
N GLU A 161 -16.69 12.46 -12.00
CA GLU A 161 -16.23 13.48 -11.07
C GLU A 161 -14.87 14.07 -11.48
N PHE A 162 -13.97 13.23 -12.00
CA PHE A 162 -12.64 13.61 -12.46
C PHE A 162 -12.54 13.95 -13.95
N GLU A 163 -13.65 13.93 -14.69
CA GLU A 163 -13.67 14.37 -16.08
C GLU A 163 -13.23 15.85 -16.18
N GLY A 164 -12.32 16.12 -17.13
CA GLY A 164 -11.68 17.43 -17.31
C GLY A 164 -10.56 17.76 -16.31
N VAL A 165 -10.27 16.89 -15.33
CA VAL A 165 -9.17 17.08 -14.38
C VAL A 165 -7.88 16.49 -14.95
N ALA A 166 -7.11 17.32 -15.67
CA ALA A 166 -6.00 16.88 -16.52
C ALA A 166 -4.86 16.12 -15.81
N ASN A 167 -4.69 16.30 -14.50
CA ASN A 167 -3.67 15.60 -13.73
C ASN A 167 -4.14 14.26 -13.13
N VAL A 168 -5.39 13.83 -13.37
CA VAL A 168 -5.94 12.60 -12.77
C VAL A 168 -6.18 11.52 -13.83
N SER A 169 -5.74 10.30 -13.55
CA SER A 169 -6.05 9.10 -14.32
C SER A 169 -6.63 8.02 -13.41
N LEU A 170 -7.58 7.26 -13.93
CA LEU A 170 -8.29 6.18 -13.23
C LEU A 170 -8.21 4.91 -14.07
N ALA A 171 -7.82 3.81 -13.43
CA ALA A 171 -7.89 2.48 -14.01
C ALA A 171 -8.65 1.53 -13.09
N VAL A 172 -9.14 0.44 -13.68
CA VAL A 172 -9.75 -0.66 -12.94
C VAL A 172 -8.91 -1.91 -13.06
N TYR A 173 -8.71 -2.59 -11.93
CA TYR A 173 -7.99 -3.85 -11.85
C TYR A 173 -9.00 -4.99 -11.66
N GLN A 174 -8.97 -5.99 -12.54
CA GLN A 174 -9.77 -7.21 -12.40
C GLN A 174 -8.96 -8.23 -11.60
N ASP A 175 -9.29 -8.36 -10.33
CA ASP A 175 -8.69 -9.39 -9.48
C ASP A 175 -9.15 -10.78 -9.96
N PRO A 176 -8.26 -11.80 -10.00
CA PRO A 176 -8.65 -13.14 -10.40
C PRO A 176 -9.63 -13.81 -9.42
N PHE A 177 -9.74 -13.32 -8.19
CA PHE A 177 -10.67 -13.83 -7.19
C PHE A 177 -11.78 -12.81 -6.94
N ASP A 178 -12.99 -13.27 -6.66
CA ASP A 178 -14.11 -12.43 -6.19
C ASP A 178 -14.31 -12.56 -4.67
N THR A 179 -13.19 -12.55 -3.94
CA THR A 179 -13.17 -12.67 -2.47
C THR A 179 -12.97 -11.31 -1.79
N PRO A 180 -13.42 -11.12 -0.55
CA PRO A 180 -13.21 -9.87 0.20
C PRO A 180 -11.74 -9.46 0.27
N MET A 181 -10.84 -10.44 0.41
CA MET A 181 -9.39 -10.24 0.31
C MET A 181 -8.94 -10.38 -1.15
N PRO A 182 -8.42 -9.33 -1.80
CA PRO A 182 -7.85 -9.39 -3.14
C PRO A 182 -6.52 -10.16 -3.18
N ALA A 183 -6.14 -10.71 -4.34
CA ALA A 183 -4.80 -11.25 -4.56
C ALA A 183 -3.72 -10.17 -4.50
N ALA A 184 -4.09 -8.95 -4.86
CA ALA A 184 -3.20 -7.79 -4.86
C ALA A 184 -3.36 -6.96 -3.57
N MET A 185 -2.28 -6.33 -3.13
CA MET A 185 -2.25 -5.48 -1.94
C MET A 185 -2.63 -4.05 -2.31
N SER A 186 -3.44 -3.41 -1.46
CA SER A 186 -3.72 -1.98 -1.61
C SER A 186 -2.50 -1.17 -1.18
N VAL A 187 -2.03 -0.30 -2.05
CA VAL A 187 -0.92 0.63 -1.82
C VAL A 187 -1.29 2.07 -2.19
N CYS A 188 -0.66 3.02 -1.51
CA CYS A 188 -0.65 4.42 -1.91
C CYS A 188 0.79 4.94 -1.91
N ARG A 189 1.14 5.88 -2.79
CA ARG A 189 2.50 6.42 -2.92
C ARG A 189 2.48 7.91 -3.20
N ILE A 190 3.43 8.64 -2.61
CA ILE A 190 3.66 10.07 -2.83
C ILE A 190 5.11 10.30 -3.23
N ASP A 191 5.31 10.70 -4.48
CA ASP A 191 6.62 10.94 -5.08
C ASP A 191 7.59 9.79 -4.75
N ASP A 192 8.85 10.12 -4.48
CA ASP A 192 9.87 9.16 -4.03
C ASP A 192 10.08 9.24 -2.50
N ARG A 193 9.06 9.74 -1.77
CA ARG A 193 9.16 10.07 -0.34
C ARG A 193 8.42 9.09 0.56
N TYR A 194 7.18 8.77 0.21
CA TYR A 194 6.31 7.97 1.06
C TYR A 194 5.61 6.90 0.24
N ALA A 195 5.51 5.71 0.81
CA ALA A 195 4.62 4.67 0.35
C ALA A 195 3.79 4.17 1.53
N TRP A 196 2.61 3.67 1.25
CA TRP A 196 1.66 3.17 2.22
C TRP A 196 1.17 1.81 1.74
N LEU A 197 1.16 0.84 2.64
CA LEU A 197 0.42 -0.41 2.47
C LEU A 197 -0.87 -0.25 3.26
N ILE A 198 -2.00 -0.30 2.56
CA ILE A 198 -3.31 0.02 3.11
C ILE A 198 -4.07 -1.29 3.33
N ALA A 199 -4.74 -1.42 4.48
CA ALA A 199 -5.58 -2.57 4.79
C ALA A 199 -4.82 -3.91 4.70
N VAL A 200 -3.61 -3.96 5.28
CA VAL A 200 -2.72 -5.13 5.20
C VAL A 200 -3.34 -6.36 5.88
N ALA A 201 -4.10 -6.15 6.96
CA ALA A 201 -4.78 -7.21 7.69
C ALA A 201 -6.31 -7.21 7.47
N GLU A 202 -6.93 -6.03 7.43
CA GLU A 202 -8.38 -5.88 7.39
C GLU A 202 -8.80 -4.68 6.55
N HIS A 203 -9.82 -4.84 5.71
CA HIS A 203 -10.39 -3.77 4.89
C HIS A 203 -11.45 -2.92 5.60
N GLU A 204 -12.01 -3.39 6.72
CA GLU A 204 -12.98 -2.65 7.54
C GLU A 204 -12.32 -2.12 8.82
N SER A 205 -12.77 -0.96 9.30
CA SER A 205 -12.23 -0.27 10.48
C SER A 205 -12.56 -1.03 11.78
N THR A 206 -11.54 -1.58 12.45
CA THR A 206 -11.69 -2.26 13.76
C THR A 206 -11.07 -1.49 14.93
N GLY A 207 -10.57 -0.27 14.71
CA GLY A 207 -9.88 0.55 15.71
C GLY A 207 -8.41 0.18 15.94
N ASN A 208 -7.91 -0.88 15.29
CA ASN A 208 -6.51 -1.31 15.36
C ASN A 208 -5.62 -0.58 14.35
N VAL A 209 -4.31 -0.80 14.45
CA VAL A 209 -3.36 -0.45 13.38
C VAL A 209 -3.75 -1.25 12.15
N ARG A 210 -4.01 -0.54 11.04
CA ARG A 210 -4.48 -1.14 9.78
C ARG A 210 -3.47 -0.99 8.65
N ASP A 211 -2.73 0.12 8.66
CA ASP A 211 -1.93 0.58 7.55
C ASP A 211 -0.44 0.65 7.95
N LEU A 212 0.46 0.50 6.97
CA LEU A 212 1.90 0.64 7.15
C LEU A 212 2.42 1.78 6.28
N MET A 213 3.10 2.76 6.86
CA MET A 213 3.81 3.80 6.11
C MET A 213 5.28 3.43 5.99
N LEU A 214 5.76 3.38 4.75
CA LEU A 214 7.15 3.14 4.38
C LEU A 214 7.81 4.45 3.96
N THR A 215 9.03 4.68 4.46
CA THR A 215 9.95 5.71 3.99
C THR A 215 11.19 5.08 3.37
N GLY A 216 12.06 5.91 2.82
CA GLY A 216 13.30 5.48 2.17
C GLY A 216 13.10 5.15 0.70
N LYS A 217 14.04 5.62 -0.12
CA LYS A 217 13.95 5.57 -1.58
C LYS A 217 13.69 4.17 -2.12
N GLU A 218 14.39 3.17 -1.61
CA GLU A 218 14.29 1.78 -2.08
C GLU A 218 12.91 1.16 -1.79
N SER A 219 12.36 1.38 -0.60
CA SER A 219 11.02 0.90 -0.23
C SER A 219 9.94 1.56 -1.09
N VAL A 220 10.07 2.87 -1.31
CA VAL A 220 9.13 3.63 -2.16
C VAL A 220 9.25 3.19 -3.62
N ASP A 221 10.47 2.92 -4.10
CA ASP A 221 10.73 2.40 -5.43
C ASP A 221 10.15 0.99 -5.63
N LEU A 222 10.21 0.12 -4.61
CA LEU A 222 9.58 -1.20 -4.63
C LEU A 222 8.06 -1.05 -4.83
N VAL A 223 7.41 -0.20 -4.04
CA VAL A 223 5.96 0.07 -4.15
C VAL A 223 5.62 0.71 -5.49
N ARG A 224 6.46 1.60 -6.01
CA ARG A 224 6.32 2.20 -7.34
C ARG A 224 6.32 1.14 -8.44
N ARG A 225 7.29 0.22 -8.43
CA ARG A 225 7.37 -0.89 -9.41
C ARG A 225 6.17 -1.81 -9.27
N TYR A 226 5.83 -2.21 -8.05
CA TYR A 226 4.64 -3.00 -7.77
C TYR A 226 3.36 -2.37 -8.35
N PHE A 227 3.11 -1.09 -8.04
CA PHE A 227 1.96 -0.38 -8.57
C PHE A 227 1.99 -0.34 -10.11
N GLN A 228 3.12 0.02 -10.69
CA GLN A 228 3.26 0.14 -12.14
C GLN A 228 3.02 -1.19 -12.85
N GLU A 229 3.73 -2.25 -12.44
CA GLU A 229 3.81 -3.51 -13.15
C GLU A 229 2.63 -4.43 -12.84
N ARG A 230 2.17 -4.45 -11.59
CA ARG A 230 1.10 -5.35 -11.15
C ARG A 230 -0.29 -4.75 -11.28
N LEU A 231 -0.45 -3.48 -10.94
CA LEU A 231 -1.78 -2.85 -10.83
C LEU A 231 -2.10 -2.02 -12.07
N TRP A 232 -1.24 -1.07 -12.43
CA TRP A 232 -1.50 -0.12 -13.50
C TRP A 232 -1.43 -0.76 -14.88
N SER A 233 -0.33 -1.47 -15.19
CA SER A 233 -0.12 -2.07 -16.51
C SER A 233 -1.09 -3.20 -16.83
N ASN A 234 -1.59 -3.90 -15.80
CA ASN A 234 -2.64 -4.91 -15.94
C ASN A 234 -4.06 -4.34 -15.78
N GLY A 235 -4.17 -3.04 -15.47
CA GLY A 235 -5.43 -2.35 -15.30
C GLY A 235 -6.02 -1.92 -16.65
N ILE A 236 -7.35 -1.79 -16.68
CA ILE A 236 -8.07 -1.18 -17.79
C ILE A 236 -8.26 0.29 -17.46
N VAL A 237 -7.68 1.18 -18.27
CA VAL A 237 -7.82 2.63 -18.08
C VAL A 237 -9.26 3.05 -18.37
N VAL A 238 -9.89 3.70 -17.39
CA VAL A 238 -11.24 4.27 -17.43
C VAL A 238 -11.19 5.76 -17.74
N LEU A 239 -10.20 6.45 -17.19
CA LEU A 239 -9.94 7.87 -17.36
C LEU A 239 -8.44 8.08 -17.57
N ASP A 240 -8.04 8.71 -18.67
CA ASP A 240 -6.65 9.08 -18.92
C ASP A 240 -6.53 10.62 -18.89
N ARG A 241 -5.84 11.14 -17.87
CA ARG A 241 -5.60 12.59 -17.71
C ARG A 241 -6.88 13.41 -17.86
N GLY A 242 -7.92 13.03 -17.14
CA GLY A 242 -9.23 13.67 -17.16
C GLY A 242 -10.10 13.37 -18.39
N LYS A 243 -9.65 12.52 -19.34
CA LYS A 243 -10.44 12.13 -20.52
C LYS A 243 -11.03 10.74 -20.34
N LEU A 244 -12.35 10.63 -20.50
CA LEU A 244 -13.06 9.36 -20.37
C LEU A 244 -12.73 8.41 -21.52
N CYS A 245 -12.43 7.15 -21.20
CA CYS A 245 -12.24 6.09 -22.18
C CYS A 245 -13.58 5.37 -22.43
N VAL A 246 -14.29 5.74 -23.50
CA VAL A 246 -15.70 5.37 -23.74
C VAL A 246 -15.97 3.85 -23.80
N ASP A 247 -14.97 3.03 -24.09
CA ASP A 247 -15.10 1.57 -24.27
C ASP A 247 -14.43 0.72 -23.17
N TRP A 248 -14.09 1.30 -22.02
CA TRP A 248 -13.37 0.57 -20.97
C TRP A 248 -14.14 -0.68 -20.47
N GLU A 249 -15.48 -0.61 -20.38
CA GLU A 249 -16.30 -1.74 -19.93
C GLU A 249 -16.20 -2.95 -20.87
N LYS A 250 -16.06 -2.72 -22.19
CA LYS A 250 -15.94 -3.80 -23.19
C LYS A 250 -14.63 -4.58 -23.08
N ARG A 251 -13.65 -4.00 -22.37
CA ARG A 251 -12.34 -4.63 -22.14
C ARG A 251 -12.32 -5.49 -20.88
N LEU A 252 -13.38 -5.47 -20.08
CA LEU A 252 -13.51 -6.33 -18.93
C LEU A 252 -13.59 -7.78 -19.41
N LYS A 253 -12.79 -8.64 -18.80
CA LYS A 253 -12.93 -10.09 -18.97
C LYS A 253 -14.27 -10.53 -18.36
N PRO A 254 -14.97 -11.48 -19.02
CA PRO A 254 -16.17 -12.11 -18.48
C PRO A 254 -15.89 -12.84 -17.16
#